data_AF-A0A4V2R5I5-F1
#
_entry.id   AF-A0A4V2R5I5-F1
#
_cell.length_a   1.000
_cell.length_b   1.000
_cell.length_c   1.000
_cell.angle_alpha   90.00
_cell.angle_beta   90.00
_cell.angle_gamma   90.00
#
_symmetry.space_group_name_H-M   'P 1'
#
loop_
_entity.id
_entity.type
_entity.pdbx_description
1 polymer ?
#
loop_
_entity_poly.entity_id
_entity_poly.type
_entity_poly.pdbx_seq_one_letter_code
_entity_poly.pdbx_strand_id
1 'polypeptide(L)'
;MSQDHGKVWWTELMTRDVPGALAYYKAVCGWYFEPMPMGAGVYQVGFRAGQPVVGVMDLGDLPGMEDVPPHWFSYFAVSDLPRALEQTRAQGGGVIREPFRIEGVGQIAILRDPTGAALGSMTPARMG
;
A
#
# COMPACT_ATOMS: atom_id res chain seq x y z
N MET A 1 12.01 4.00 -18.76
CA MET A 1 11.31 3.89 -17.47
C MET A 1 11.08 5.29 -16.93
N SER A 2 9.97 5.55 -16.23
CA SER A 2 9.73 6.85 -15.56
C SER A 2 10.76 7.07 -14.45
N GLN A 3 10.96 8.32 -14.01
CA GLN A 3 11.86 8.62 -12.90
C GLN A 3 11.45 7.94 -11.59
N ASP A 4 10.18 7.57 -11.45
CA ASP A 4 9.65 6.93 -10.24
C ASP A 4 9.70 5.41 -10.27
N HIS A 5 10.04 4.82 -11.43
CA HIS A 5 10.15 3.37 -11.55
C HIS A 5 11.14 2.80 -10.52
N GLY A 6 10.68 1.82 -9.74
CA GLY A 6 11.47 1.13 -8.72
C GLY A 6 11.54 1.87 -7.37
N LYS A 7 10.98 3.07 -7.23
CA LYS A 7 10.90 3.74 -5.93
C LYS A 7 9.80 3.13 -5.07
N VAL A 8 9.99 3.14 -3.74
CA VAL A 8 8.86 3.04 -2.82
C VAL A 8 8.01 4.28 -3.03
N TRP A 9 6.82 4.08 -3.60
CA TRP A 9 5.88 5.15 -3.90
C TRP A 9 5.01 5.48 -2.69
N TRP A 10 4.60 4.43 -1.97
CA TRP A 10 3.73 4.54 -0.82
C TRP A 10 4.02 3.43 0.18
N THR A 11 3.73 3.69 1.44
CA THR A 11 3.75 2.66 2.47
C THR A 11 2.60 2.86 3.44
N GLU A 12 2.08 1.77 3.95
CA GLU A 12 0.98 1.77 4.91
C GLU A 12 1.21 0.75 6.00
N LEU A 13 0.69 1.05 7.18
CA LEU A 13 0.58 0.09 8.26
C LEU A 13 -0.72 -0.70 8.09
N MET A 14 -0.62 -2.02 8.12
CA MET A 14 -1.77 -2.90 8.22
C MET A 14 -1.86 -3.40 9.67
N THR A 15 -2.96 -3.11 10.37
CA THR A 15 -3.14 -3.48 11.80
C THR A 15 -4.61 -3.60 12.16
N ARG A 16 -4.95 -4.37 13.21
CA ARG A 16 -6.31 -4.41 13.80
C ARG A 16 -6.52 -3.38 14.90
N ASP A 17 -5.44 -2.86 15.48
CA ASP A 17 -5.51 -1.78 16.47
C ASP A 17 -5.18 -0.46 15.78
N VAL A 18 -6.09 -0.03 14.90
CA VAL A 18 -5.95 1.26 14.21
C VAL A 18 -5.91 2.40 15.24
N PRO A 19 -6.84 2.53 16.21
CA PRO A 19 -6.81 3.65 17.16
C PRO A 19 -5.50 3.72 17.97
N GLY A 20 -4.99 2.57 18.45
CA GLY A 20 -3.71 2.52 19.16
C GLY A 20 -2.53 2.90 18.27
N ALA A 21 -2.50 2.45 17.03
CA ALA A 21 -1.48 2.85 16.07
C ALA A 21 -1.49 4.36 15.77
N LEU A 22 -2.67 4.94 15.53
CA LEU A 22 -2.78 6.39 15.28
C LEU A 22 -2.28 7.20 16.48
N ALA A 23 -2.66 6.81 17.71
CA ALA A 23 -2.22 7.48 18.93
C ALA A 23 -0.69 7.39 19.10
N TYR A 24 -0.11 6.20 18.88
CA TYR A 24 1.33 5.98 18.96
C TYR A 24 2.11 6.81 17.93
N TYR A 25 1.76 6.72 16.64
CA TYR A 25 2.49 7.44 15.59
C TYR A 25 2.23 8.94 15.62
N LYS A 26 1.10 9.41 16.15
CA LYS A 26 0.91 10.82 16.49
C LYS A 26 1.92 11.28 17.53
N ALA A 27 2.13 10.51 18.60
CA ALA A 27 3.06 10.87 19.66
C ALA A 27 4.54 10.78 19.22
N VAL A 28 4.92 9.73 18.49
CA VAL A 28 6.32 9.46 18.12
C VAL A 28 6.74 10.21 16.86
N CYS A 29 5.91 10.17 15.82
CA CYS A 29 6.25 10.75 14.52
C CYS A 29 5.66 12.15 14.31
N GLY A 30 4.80 12.63 15.21
CA GLY A 30 4.12 13.91 15.05
C GLY A 30 3.17 13.95 13.86
N TRP A 31 2.67 12.79 13.41
CA TRP A 31 1.69 12.72 12.33
C TRP A 31 0.31 13.08 12.84
N TYR A 32 -0.50 13.68 11.97
CA TYR A 32 -1.95 13.72 12.15
C TYR A 32 -2.59 12.86 11.05
N PHE A 33 -3.82 12.42 11.27
CA PHE A 33 -4.47 11.47 10.39
C PHE A 33 -5.84 11.98 9.97
N GLU A 34 -6.16 11.76 8.70
CA GLU A 34 -7.49 12.04 8.15
C GLU A 34 -8.09 10.75 7.59
N PRO A 35 -9.37 10.46 7.90
CA PRO A 35 -10.05 9.28 7.38
C PRO A 35 -10.45 9.50 5.92
N MET A 36 -10.26 8.47 5.12
CA MET A 36 -10.68 8.37 3.73
C MET A 36 -11.55 7.11 3.57
N PRO A 37 -12.82 7.25 3.16
CA PRO A 37 -13.67 6.09 2.87
C PRO A 37 -13.04 5.21 1.78
N MET A 38 -12.95 3.90 2.00
CA MET A 38 -12.35 2.96 1.04
C MET A 38 -13.16 1.65 1.02
N GLY A 39 -14.08 1.52 0.06
CA GLY A 39 -14.94 0.35 -0.05
C GLY A 39 -15.81 0.18 1.20
N ALA A 40 -15.67 -0.96 1.88
CA ALA A 40 -16.40 -1.28 3.11
C ALA A 40 -15.70 -0.79 4.40
N GLY A 41 -14.46 -0.31 4.30
CA GLY A 41 -13.63 0.09 5.44
C GLY A 41 -13.23 1.56 5.42
N VAL A 42 -12.46 1.96 6.44
CA VAL A 42 -11.89 3.31 6.54
C VAL A 42 -10.37 3.23 6.44
N TYR A 43 -9.82 3.93 5.46
CA TYR A 43 -8.39 4.12 5.33
C TYR A 43 -7.95 5.39 6.04
N GLN A 44 -6.88 5.36 6.83
CA GLN A 44 -6.36 6.57 7.46
C GLN A 44 -5.14 7.05 6.68
N VAL A 45 -5.12 8.31 6.27
CA VAL A 45 -3.93 8.92 5.67
C VAL A 45 -3.21 9.72 6.74
N GLY A 46 -1.95 9.35 7.01
CA GLY A 46 -1.07 10.08 7.90
C GLY A 46 -0.38 11.22 7.16
N PHE A 47 -0.31 12.38 7.81
CA PHE A 47 0.27 13.60 7.26
C PHE A 47 1.37 14.17 8.13
N ARG A 48 2.37 14.78 7.48
CA ARG A 48 3.39 15.61 8.12
C ARG A 48 3.58 16.87 7.30
N ALA A 49 3.54 18.03 7.96
CA ALA A 49 3.69 19.34 7.29
C ALA A 49 2.74 19.52 6.07
N GLY A 50 1.50 19.04 6.20
CA GLY A 50 0.49 19.13 5.13
C GLY A 50 0.69 18.17 3.96
N GLN A 51 1.68 17.27 4.02
CA GLN A 51 1.93 16.28 2.98
C GLN A 51 1.55 14.87 3.47
N PRO A 52 0.90 14.05 2.62
CA PRO A 52 0.62 12.66 2.95
C PRO A 52 1.93 11.87 3.01
N VAL A 53 2.12 11.06 4.04
CA VAL A 53 3.38 10.32 4.28
C VAL A 53 3.19 8.82 4.46
N VAL A 54 2.04 8.38 5.00
CA VAL A 54 1.73 6.96 5.19
C VAL A 54 0.24 6.69 5.12
N GLY A 55 -0.13 5.44 4.89
CA GLY A 55 -1.46 4.92 5.17
C GLY A 55 -1.55 4.14 6.47
N VAL A 56 -2.76 3.95 6.97
CA VAL A 56 -3.12 2.89 7.92
C VAL A 56 -4.40 2.23 7.45
N MET A 57 -4.37 0.90 7.34
CA MET A 57 -5.49 0.06 6.94
C MET A 57 -5.84 -0.91 8.07
N ASP A 58 -7.14 -1.10 8.29
CA ASP A 58 -7.62 -2.11 9.23
C ASP A 58 -7.54 -3.51 8.60
N LEU A 59 -6.77 -4.41 9.20
CA LEU A 59 -6.71 -5.82 8.78
C LEU A 59 -8.03 -6.56 9.03
N GLY A 60 -8.86 -6.09 9.97
CA GLY A 60 -10.18 -6.64 10.26
C GLY A 60 -11.17 -6.47 9.11
N ASP A 61 -10.95 -5.47 8.24
CA ASP A 61 -11.78 -5.22 7.06
C ASP A 61 -11.42 -6.10 5.86
N LEU A 62 -10.37 -6.93 5.97
CA LEU A 62 -9.87 -7.78 4.89
C LEU A 62 -10.13 -9.26 5.18
N PRO A 63 -11.10 -9.90 4.49
CA PRO A 63 -11.37 -11.33 4.65
C PRO A 63 -10.15 -12.19 4.32
N GLY A 64 -9.89 -13.23 5.12
CA GLY A 64 -8.80 -14.17 4.88
C GLY A 64 -7.43 -13.69 5.39
N MET A 65 -7.40 -12.59 6.15
CA MET A 65 -6.18 -12.05 6.75
C MET A 65 -6.15 -12.20 8.27
N GLU A 66 -7.04 -13.00 8.87
CA GLU A 66 -7.28 -13.13 10.32
C GLU A 66 -6.01 -13.44 11.13
N ASP A 67 -5.13 -14.28 10.57
CA ASP A 67 -3.88 -14.70 11.23
C ASP A 67 -2.66 -13.86 10.85
N VAL A 68 -2.84 -12.84 9.99
CA VAL A 68 -1.74 -11.96 9.58
C VAL A 68 -1.41 -10.98 10.72
N PRO A 69 -0.15 -10.93 11.18
CA PRO A 69 0.29 -9.98 12.19
C PRO A 69 0.37 -8.55 11.63
N PRO A 70 0.34 -7.51 12.49
CA PRO A 70 0.51 -6.14 12.04
C PRO A 70 1.88 -5.93 11.40
N HIS A 71 1.92 -5.24 10.27
CA HIS A 71 3.14 -5.01 9.51
C HIS A 71 3.06 -3.75 8.65
N TRP A 72 4.23 -3.23 8.29
CA TRP A 72 4.36 -2.21 7.26
C TRP A 72 4.38 -2.88 5.89
N PHE A 73 3.58 -2.34 4.97
CA PHE A 73 3.42 -2.81 3.61
C PHE A 73 3.80 -1.69 2.65
N SER A 74 4.58 -1.99 1.62
CA SER A 74 5.12 -0.99 0.69
C SER A 74 4.68 -1.25 -0.75
N TYR A 75 4.47 -0.15 -1.47
CA TYR A 75 4.10 -0.14 -2.88
C TYR A 75 5.25 0.42 -3.70
N PHE A 76 5.74 -0.35 -4.68
CA PHE A 76 6.75 0.12 -5.62
C PHE A 76 6.10 0.68 -6.88
N ALA A 77 6.54 1.85 -7.31
CA ALA A 77 6.10 2.42 -8.58
C ALA A 77 6.70 1.68 -9.76
N VAL A 78 5.87 1.33 -10.75
CA VAL A 78 6.26 0.76 -12.03
C VAL A 78 5.62 1.57 -13.16
N SER A 79 6.36 1.69 -14.27
CA SER A 79 5.90 2.48 -15.42
C SER A 79 4.85 1.75 -16.27
N ASP A 80 4.79 0.43 -16.14
CA ASP A 80 3.91 -0.47 -16.90
C ASP A 80 3.61 -1.67 -15.99
N LEU A 81 2.43 -1.66 -15.36
CA LEU A 81 2.04 -2.69 -14.43
C LEU A 81 1.88 -4.07 -15.10
N PRO A 82 1.17 -4.23 -16.23
CA PRO A 82 1.11 -5.50 -16.95
C PRO A 82 2.48 -6.13 -17.21
N ARG A 83 3.44 -5.35 -17.74
CA ARG A 83 4.79 -5.83 -17.98
C ARG A 83 5.50 -6.23 -16.68
N ALA A 84 5.34 -5.46 -15.60
CA ALA A 84 5.92 -5.81 -14.30
C ALA A 84 5.35 -7.13 -13.75
N LEU A 85 4.06 -7.44 -14.01
CA LEU A 85 3.46 -8.71 -13.61
C LEU A 85 4.00 -9.90 -14.41
N GLU A 86 4.18 -9.75 -15.72
CA GLU A 86 4.83 -10.76 -16.56
C GLU A 86 6.24 -11.07 -16.04
N GLN A 87 7.02 -10.02 -15.76
CA GLN A 87 8.36 -10.15 -15.20
C GLN A 87 8.35 -10.81 -13.82
N THR A 88 7.42 -10.43 -12.94
CA THR A 88 7.26 -11.05 -11.61
C THR A 88 7.07 -12.56 -11.74
N ARG A 89 6.16 -13.01 -12.60
CA ARG A 89 5.91 -14.44 -12.84
C ARG A 89 7.15 -15.12 -13.44
N ALA A 90 7.80 -14.50 -14.42
CA ALA A 90 8.99 -15.05 -15.07
C ALA A 90 10.20 -15.20 -14.13
N GLN A 91 10.29 -14.39 -13.07
CA GLN A 91 11.37 -14.41 -12.09
C GLN A 91 11.03 -15.22 -10.82
N GLY A 92 9.96 -16.02 -10.84
CA GLY A 92 9.58 -16.90 -9.72
C GLY A 92 8.75 -16.23 -8.63
N GLY A 93 8.30 -15.00 -8.84
CA GLY A 93 7.31 -14.34 -8.00
C GLY A 93 5.88 -14.77 -8.34
N GLY A 94 4.92 -14.32 -7.54
CA GLY A 94 3.49 -14.59 -7.71
C GLY A 94 2.64 -13.32 -7.68
N VAL A 95 1.48 -13.39 -8.32
CA VAL A 95 0.43 -12.36 -8.20
C VAL A 95 -0.58 -12.85 -7.16
N ILE A 96 -0.66 -12.18 -6.02
CA ILE A 96 -1.60 -12.47 -4.93
C ILE A 96 -2.98 -11.89 -5.29
N ARG A 97 -2.99 -10.66 -5.82
CA ARG A 97 -4.20 -9.98 -6.29
C ARG A 97 -3.94 -9.31 -7.63
N GLU A 98 -4.75 -9.67 -8.61
CA GLU A 98 -4.69 -9.10 -9.95
C GLU A 98 -4.94 -7.57 -9.95
N PRO A 99 -4.49 -6.84 -10.98
CA PRO A 99 -4.60 -5.40 -11.05
C PRO A 99 -6.02 -4.87 -10.81
N PHE A 100 -6.11 -3.85 -9.96
CA PHE A 100 -7.32 -3.08 -9.73
C PHE A 100 -7.00 -1.59 -9.73
N ARG A 101 -8.00 -0.76 -10.03
CA ARG A 101 -7.87 0.69 -10.09
C ARG A 101 -8.44 1.33 -8.84
N ILE A 102 -7.73 2.32 -8.31
CA ILE A 102 -8.26 3.28 -7.34
C ILE A 102 -8.28 4.63 -8.03
N GLU A 103 -9.45 5.26 -8.09
CA GLU A 103 -9.62 6.58 -8.70
C GLU A 103 -8.73 7.62 -8.02
N GLY A 104 -8.07 8.47 -8.81
CA GLY A 104 -7.12 9.47 -8.31
C GLY A 104 -5.77 8.94 -7.81
N VAL A 105 -5.63 7.64 -7.50
CA VAL A 105 -4.39 7.05 -6.94
C VAL A 105 -3.58 6.30 -7.99
N GLY A 106 -4.21 5.45 -8.80
CA GLY A 106 -3.51 4.67 -9.83
C GLY A 106 -4.03 3.25 -10.00
N GLN A 107 -3.21 2.41 -10.64
CA GLN A 107 -3.47 0.98 -10.80
C GLN A 107 -2.50 0.19 -9.93
N ILE A 108 -3.01 -0.78 -9.18
CA ILE A 108 -2.27 -1.52 -8.15
C ILE A 108 -2.46 -3.02 -8.37
N ALA A 109 -1.42 -3.82 -8.15
CA ALA A 109 -1.48 -5.26 -7.95
C ALA A 109 -0.74 -5.64 -6.66
N ILE A 110 -1.14 -6.74 -6.04
CA ILE A 110 -0.45 -7.28 -4.85
C ILE A 110 0.33 -8.51 -5.28
N LEU A 111 1.63 -8.50 -4.98
CA LEU A 111 2.58 -9.50 -5.42
C LEU A 111 3.23 -10.21 -4.24
N ARG A 112 3.84 -11.34 -4.55
CA ARG A 112 4.80 -12.03 -3.69
C ARG A 112 6.11 -12.17 -4.45
N ASP A 113 7.21 -11.77 -3.85
CA ASP A 113 8.53 -12.03 -4.44
C ASP A 113 8.95 -13.51 -4.28
N PRO A 114 10.06 -13.95 -4.88
CA PRO A 114 10.54 -15.33 -4.76
C PRO A 114 10.93 -15.76 -3.33
N THR A 115 11.16 -14.81 -2.43
CA THR A 115 11.50 -15.07 -1.02
C THR A 115 10.25 -15.21 -0.14
N GLY A 116 9.08 -14.84 -0.67
CA GLY A 116 7.81 -14.89 0.04
C GLY A 116 7.32 -13.54 0.55
N ALA A 117 8.07 -12.45 0.36
CA ALA A 117 7.66 -11.13 0.83
C ALA A 117 6.49 -10.60 -0.01
N ALA A 118 5.43 -10.13 0.66
CA ALA A 118 4.31 -9.49 0.01
C ALA A 118 4.61 -8.01 -0.24
N LEU A 119 4.24 -7.50 -1.41
CA LEU A 119 4.44 -6.10 -1.80
C LEU A 119 3.33 -5.62 -2.74
N GLY A 120 3.13 -4.30 -2.77
CA GLY A 120 2.36 -3.66 -3.81
C GLY A 120 3.23 -3.29 -5.00
N SER A 121 2.72 -3.49 -6.21
CA SER A 121 3.27 -2.88 -7.42
C SER A 121 2.21 -1.99 -8.03
N MET A 122 2.57 -0.75 -8.37
CA MET A 122 1.58 0.21 -8.85
C MET A 122 2.09 1.09 -9.98
N THR A 123 1.20 1.45 -10.89
CA THR A 123 1.39 2.63 -11.75
C THR A 123 0.64 3.79 -11.11
N PRO A 124 1.34 4.77 -10.51
CA PRO A 124 0.69 5.93 -9.91
C PRO A 124 -0.08 6.73 -10.95
N ALA A 125 -1.20 7.33 -10.53
CA ALA A 125 -1.82 8.38 -11.31
C ALA A 125 -0.81 9.53 -11.48
N ARG A 126 -0.73 10.08 -12.69
CA ARG A 126 0.06 11.30 -12.89
C ARG A 126 -0.61 12.43 -12.11
N MET A 127 0.12 13.04 -11.18
CA MET A 127 -0.26 14.36 -10.70
C MET A 127 -0.15 15.30 -11.90
N GLY A 128 -1.27 15.93 -12.26
CA GLY A 128 -1.32 16.95 -13.31
C GLY A 128 -0.56 18.21 -12.94
#